data_AF-A0AAV7DMU8-F1
#
_entry.id   AF-A0AAV7DMU8-F1
#
_cell.length_a   1.000
_cell.length_b   1.000
_cell.length_c   1.000
_cell.angle_alpha   90.00
_cell.angle_beta   90.00
_cell.angle_gamma   90.00
#
_symmetry.space_group_name_H-M   'P 1'
#
loop_
_entity.id
_entity.type
_entity.pdbx_description
1 polymer ?
#
loop_
_entity_poly.entity_id
_entity_poly.type
_entity_poly.pdbx_seq_one_letter_code
_entity_poly.pdbx_strand_id
1 'polypeptide(L)'
;MAVQGQLKLLLSQPSCNWNLLLETLLHPDCLIARTLLTCSMAEAQLIHDVNLLRLEDDNSKDLNVSEMMLWVFSYCSLSPQSFTCLLENYMDQEQLWDALCSQAVHLSRNTVLRYLGRTLIRFVHGLVNQVTSFIKSSEPSDDSLSSSQCDSFPEVLLKAIPEKWNFTSQGEPKKCQKNVTRLTAEAVSIVISKLPSVIACLPPPIKYFYSFSERKLSEQYSGCKDTGIVVWNLIGIICRILEDGNTIEQMTGATLSRWSNDRLATVCQCLEQTIGYKTRNPKDETQSIFEHIERHRPKWIENQLRKAKDLSSTSDFAMQEDSSVLKDQSSRLDVTEQKINMMVLDICHKAGGSEYLRQIHHIIRLNEEYLYEVLSSKCSENITKVFQLHCTTEDQLSTFNPLQKFLLPSVNMVGEQSTAMEDCWEWSRLLPCNLGLNPVTLEELLMHR
;
A
#
# COMPACT_ATOMS: atom_id res chain seq x y z
N MET A 1 -26.63 -9.18 -16.14
CA MET A 1 -27.41 -10.36 -15.69
C MET A 1 -26.60 -11.28 -14.79
N ALA A 2 -25.41 -11.78 -15.19
CA ALA A 2 -24.58 -12.67 -14.36
C ALA A 2 -24.10 -12.04 -13.03
N VAL A 3 -23.52 -10.83 -13.08
CA VAL A 3 -23.06 -10.07 -11.90
C VAL A 3 -24.19 -9.87 -10.86
N GLN A 4 -25.38 -9.50 -11.36
CA GLN A 4 -26.55 -9.25 -10.52
C GLN A 4 -27.04 -10.52 -9.82
N GLY A 5 -26.97 -11.66 -10.51
CA GLY A 5 -27.29 -12.96 -9.95
C GLY A 5 -26.31 -13.35 -8.83
N GLN A 6 -25.01 -13.11 -9.01
CA GLN A 6 -23.99 -13.37 -7.98
C GLN A 6 -24.15 -12.45 -6.77
N LEU A 7 -24.40 -11.15 -6.96
CA LEU A 7 -24.67 -10.22 -5.85
C LEU A 7 -25.88 -10.68 -5.04
N LYS A 8 -26.95 -11.11 -5.72
CA LYS A 8 -28.14 -11.66 -5.05
C LYS A 8 -27.82 -12.95 -4.28
N LEU A 9 -26.97 -13.80 -4.86
CA LEU A 9 -26.57 -15.05 -4.24
C LEU A 9 -25.69 -14.81 -3.00
N LEU A 10 -24.83 -13.78 -3.02
CA LEU A 10 -24.04 -13.32 -1.87
C LEU A 10 -24.92 -12.79 -0.74
N LEU A 11 -25.84 -11.88 -1.05
CA LEU A 11 -26.67 -11.21 -0.04
C LEU A 11 -27.77 -12.11 0.54
N SER A 12 -28.14 -13.19 -0.15
CA SER A 12 -29.07 -14.20 0.35
C SER A 12 -28.43 -15.23 1.29
N GLN A 13 -27.10 -15.22 1.46
CA GLN A 13 -26.45 -16.12 2.42
C GLN A 13 -26.73 -15.72 3.87
N PRO A 14 -26.96 -16.68 4.78
CA PRO A 14 -27.18 -16.39 6.21
C PRO A 14 -25.91 -15.89 6.92
N SER A 15 -24.74 -16.19 6.37
CA SER A 15 -23.42 -15.81 6.88
C SER A 15 -22.50 -15.42 5.74
N CYS A 16 -21.49 -14.59 6.02
CA CYS A 16 -20.53 -14.19 5.00
C CYS A 16 -19.72 -15.38 4.48
N ASN A 17 -19.89 -15.72 3.20
CA ASN A 17 -19.10 -16.72 2.50
C ASN A 17 -17.94 -16.03 1.75
N TRP A 18 -16.70 -16.24 2.22
CA TRP A 18 -15.51 -15.60 1.66
C TRP A 18 -15.23 -15.96 0.20
N ASN A 19 -15.51 -17.20 -0.19
CA ASN A 19 -15.28 -17.66 -1.56
C ASN A 19 -16.24 -16.96 -2.51
N LEU A 20 -17.52 -16.93 -2.13
CA LEU A 20 -18.55 -16.26 -2.91
C LEU A 20 -18.36 -14.73 -2.94
N LEU A 21 -17.91 -14.13 -1.84
CA LEU A 21 -17.54 -12.72 -1.79
C LEU A 21 -16.41 -12.44 -2.79
N LEU A 22 -15.33 -13.21 -2.74
CA LEU A 22 -14.19 -13.01 -3.62
C LEU A 22 -14.57 -13.29 -5.08
N GLU A 23 -15.40 -14.30 -5.35
CA GLU A 23 -15.97 -14.56 -6.68
C GLU A 23 -16.77 -13.36 -7.21
N THR A 24 -17.60 -12.77 -6.35
CA THR A 24 -18.42 -11.59 -6.69
C THR A 24 -17.55 -10.36 -6.97
N LEU A 25 -16.45 -10.19 -6.22
CA LEU A 25 -15.49 -9.10 -6.42
C LEU A 25 -14.62 -9.29 -7.68
N LEU A 26 -14.24 -10.53 -7.98
CA LEU A 26 -13.42 -10.91 -9.14
C LEU A 26 -14.24 -11.21 -10.40
N HIS A 27 -15.57 -11.13 -10.34
CA HIS A 27 -16.42 -11.29 -11.51
C HIS A 27 -15.92 -10.38 -12.65
N PRO A 28 -16.03 -10.81 -13.93
CA PRO A 28 -15.63 -10.05 -15.10
C PRO A 28 -15.75 -8.52 -14.96
N ASP A 29 -14.65 -7.84 -15.28
CA ASP A 29 -14.43 -6.39 -15.20
C ASP A 29 -14.38 -5.79 -13.79
N CYS A 30 -14.42 -6.61 -12.73
CA CYS A 30 -14.36 -6.19 -11.33
C CYS A 30 -15.38 -5.09 -11.00
N LEU A 31 -16.57 -5.13 -11.63
CA LEU A 31 -17.51 -4.00 -11.64
C LEU A 31 -17.92 -3.54 -10.25
N ILE A 32 -18.32 -4.48 -9.38
CA ILE A 32 -18.71 -4.17 -8.00
C ILE A 32 -17.52 -3.55 -7.26
N ALA A 33 -16.34 -4.17 -7.35
CA ALA A 33 -15.14 -3.69 -6.69
C ALA A 33 -14.75 -2.28 -7.14
N ARG A 34 -14.85 -1.98 -8.45
CA ARG A 34 -14.61 -0.65 -9.02
C ARG A 34 -15.59 0.38 -8.52
N THR A 35 -16.89 0.05 -8.51
CA THR A 35 -17.92 0.94 -7.98
C THR A 35 -17.66 1.27 -6.51
N LEU A 36 -17.35 0.27 -5.69
CA LEU A 36 -17.01 0.47 -4.28
C LEU A 36 -15.79 1.39 -4.12
N LEU A 37 -14.73 1.17 -4.91
CA LEU A 37 -13.52 1.98 -4.86
C LEU A 37 -13.78 3.43 -5.29
N THR A 38 -14.46 3.65 -6.42
CA THR A 38 -14.77 5.01 -6.91
C THR A 38 -15.65 5.77 -5.92
N CYS A 39 -16.66 5.13 -5.34
CA CYS A 39 -17.52 5.75 -4.33
C CYS A 39 -16.74 6.06 -3.05
N SER A 40 -15.89 5.13 -2.59
CA SER A 40 -15.04 5.34 -1.41
C SER A 40 -14.08 6.51 -1.58
N MET A 41 -13.53 6.68 -2.78
CA MET A 41 -12.57 7.74 -3.08
C MET A 41 -13.23 9.11 -3.26
N ALA A 42 -14.43 9.15 -3.86
CA ALA A 42 -15.21 10.38 -3.98
C ALA A 42 -15.64 10.93 -2.61
N GLU A 43 -16.05 10.07 -1.68
CA GLU A 43 -16.43 10.48 -0.32
C GLU A 43 -15.20 10.95 0.48
N ALA A 44 -14.05 10.29 0.33
CA ALA A 44 -12.80 10.73 0.96
C ALA A 44 -12.36 12.13 0.49
N GLN A 45 -12.59 12.47 -0.79
CA GLN A 45 -12.33 13.83 -1.31
C GLN A 45 -13.27 14.87 -0.68
N LEU A 46 -14.57 14.54 -0.51
CA LEU A 46 -15.56 15.44 0.10
C LEU A 46 -15.31 15.71 1.59
N ILE A 47 -14.83 14.71 2.34
CA ILE A 47 -14.52 14.86 3.77
C ILE A 47 -13.21 15.65 3.99
N HIS A 48 -12.26 15.58 3.05
CA HIS A 48 -10.96 16.23 3.18
C HIS A 48 -11.00 17.75 2.98
N ASP A 49 -11.98 18.30 2.26
CA ASP A 49 -12.17 19.76 2.17
C ASP A 49 -12.54 20.40 3.52
N VAL A 50 -13.03 19.61 4.48
CA VAL A 50 -13.40 20.07 5.83
C VAL A 50 -12.26 19.88 6.85
N ASN A 51 -11.36 18.91 6.65
CA ASN A 51 -10.36 18.49 7.63
C ASN A 51 -8.90 18.80 7.21
N LEU A 52 -8.65 20.03 6.75
CA LEU A 52 -7.30 20.53 6.39
C LEU A 52 -6.31 20.69 7.56
N LEU A 53 -6.64 20.26 8.79
CA LEU A 53 -5.84 20.49 10.00
C LEU A 53 -5.46 19.24 10.82
N ARG A 54 -5.63 18.02 10.29
CA ARG A 54 -5.15 16.80 10.96
C ARG A 54 -4.26 15.97 10.02
N LEU A 55 -3.12 16.55 9.64
CA LEU A 55 -1.91 15.72 9.50
C LEU A 55 -1.49 15.37 10.93
N GLU A 56 -1.18 14.11 11.20
CA GLU A 56 -0.84 13.52 12.52
C GLU A 56 -2.01 12.75 13.17
N ASP A 57 -2.42 11.65 12.54
CA ASP A 57 -2.68 10.44 13.31
C ASP A 57 -2.52 9.23 12.38
N ASP A 58 -1.28 8.72 12.27
CA ASP A 58 -0.95 7.48 11.54
C ASP A 58 -1.37 6.22 12.36
N ASN A 59 -2.30 6.40 13.30
CA ASN A 59 -2.70 5.41 14.31
C ASN A 59 -4.22 5.16 14.38
N SER A 60 -5.02 5.73 13.48
CA SER A 60 -6.41 5.29 13.36
C SER A 60 -6.44 3.88 12.79
N LYS A 61 -6.80 2.91 13.64
CA LYS A 61 -6.91 1.47 13.32
C LYS A 61 -7.95 1.14 12.23
N ASP A 62 -8.64 2.14 11.71
CA ASP A 62 -9.67 1.99 10.69
C ASP A 62 -9.01 2.20 9.32
N LEU A 63 -8.65 1.09 8.66
CA LEU A 63 -8.31 1.17 7.24
C LEU A 63 -9.48 1.81 6.50
N ASN A 64 -9.19 2.71 5.57
CA ASN A 64 -10.21 3.18 4.65
C ASN A 64 -10.66 2.00 3.77
N VAL A 65 -11.93 1.96 3.37
CA VAL A 65 -12.49 0.93 2.47
C VAL A 65 -11.64 0.78 1.21
N SER A 66 -11.15 1.89 0.67
CA SER A 66 -10.19 1.92 -0.43
C SER A 66 -8.92 1.12 -0.13
N GLU A 67 -8.31 1.32 1.04
CA GLU A 67 -7.09 0.60 1.43
C GLU A 67 -7.36 -0.89 1.66
N MET A 68 -8.51 -1.27 2.24
CA MET A 68 -8.91 -2.67 2.39
C MET A 68 -9.03 -3.36 1.03
N MET A 69 -9.67 -2.72 0.06
CA MET A 69 -9.85 -3.24 -1.29
C MET A 69 -8.51 -3.42 -2.00
N LEU A 70 -7.64 -2.41 -1.94
CA LEU A 70 -6.30 -2.50 -2.51
C LEU A 70 -5.48 -3.60 -1.84
N TRP A 71 -5.62 -3.76 -0.53
CA TRP A 71 -4.97 -4.83 0.21
C TRP A 71 -5.44 -6.20 -0.25
N VAL A 72 -6.75 -6.47 -0.28
CA VAL A 72 -7.31 -7.76 -0.69
C VAL A 72 -6.87 -8.11 -2.11
N PHE A 73 -7.01 -7.17 -3.05
CA PHE A 73 -6.64 -7.42 -4.46
C PHE A 73 -5.12 -7.58 -4.64
N SER A 74 -4.29 -6.99 -3.78
CA SER A 74 -2.82 -7.18 -3.85
C SER A 74 -2.38 -8.62 -3.52
N TYR A 75 -3.24 -9.39 -2.85
CA TYR A 75 -3.00 -10.79 -2.50
C TYR A 75 -3.72 -11.79 -3.42
N CYS A 76 -4.48 -11.33 -4.42
CA CYS A 76 -5.10 -12.19 -5.44
C CYS A 76 -4.08 -12.73 -6.47
N SER A 77 -3.13 -13.54 -6.00
CA SER A 77 -1.97 -14.00 -6.78
C SER A 77 -2.33 -14.80 -8.04
N LEU A 78 -3.45 -15.53 -8.01
CA LEU A 78 -3.94 -16.36 -9.13
C LEU A 78 -4.76 -15.58 -10.15
N SER A 79 -5.07 -14.31 -9.87
CA SER A 79 -5.72 -13.39 -10.80
C SER A 79 -5.10 -11.98 -10.69
N PRO A 80 -3.85 -11.82 -11.11
CA PRO A 80 -3.12 -10.56 -10.96
C PRO A 80 -3.70 -9.44 -11.82
N GLN A 81 -4.42 -9.75 -12.90
CA GLN A 81 -5.06 -8.75 -13.75
C GLN A 81 -6.16 -7.98 -13.01
N SER A 82 -6.85 -8.61 -12.07
CA SER A 82 -7.96 -7.98 -11.33
C SER A 82 -7.54 -6.73 -10.57
N PHE A 83 -6.32 -6.67 -10.03
CA PHE A 83 -5.81 -5.47 -9.36
C PHE A 83 -5.61 -4.31 -10.33
N THR A 84 -5.16 -4.59 -11.55
CA THR A 84 -5.07 -3.58 -12.61
C THR A 84 -6.45 -3.15 -13.10
N CYS A 85 -7.37 -4.10 -13.35
CA CYS A 85 -8.74 -3.79 -13.77
C CYS A 85 -9.48 -2.91 -12.76
N LEU A 86 -9.24 -3.15 -11.46
CA LEU A 86 -9.77 -2.34 -10.36
C LEU A 86 -9.30 -0.88 -10.45
N LEU A 87 -8.02 -0.66 -10.74
CA LEU A 87 -7.37 0.64 -10.68
C LEU A 87 -7.41 1.42 -11.99
N GLU A 88 -7.41 0.77 -13.14
CA GLU A 88 -7.20 1.40 -14.46
C GLU A 88 -8.11 2.61 -14.67
N ASN A 89 -9.41 2.42 -14.46
CA ASN A 89 -10.40 3.48 -14.70
C ASN A 89 -10.23 4.66 -13.74
N TYR A 90 -9.86 4.39 -12.49
CA TYR A 90 -9.60 5.44 -11.51
C TYR A 90 -8.33 6.22 -11.87
N MET A 91 -7.27 5.51 -12.26
CA MET A 91 -6.00 6.11 -12.67
C MET A 91 -6.15 6.94 -13.95
N ASP A 92 -6.99 6.52 -14.90
CA ASP A 92 -7.34 7.26 -16.11
C ASP A 92 -8.16 8.52 -15.77
N GLN A 93 -9.18 8.41 -14.92
CA GLN A 93 -10.03 9.54 -14.51
C GLN A 93 -9.24 10.64 -13.78
N GLU A 94 -8.34 10.25 -12.89
CA GLU A 94 -7.53 11.16 -12.06
C GLU A 94 -6.18 11.51 -12.69
N GLN A 95 -5.89 11.01 -13.91
CA GLN A 95 -4.64 11.24 -14.66
C GLN A 95 -3.36 10.93 -13.84
N LEU A 96 -3.40 9.85 -13.05
CA LEU A 96 -2.35 9.53 -12.06
C LEU A 96 -1.19 8.73 -12.63
N TRP A 97 -1.24 8.33 -13.90
CA TRP A 97 -0.19 7.52 -14.52
C TRP A 97 1.17 8.22 -14.47
N ASP A 98 1.23 9.50 -14.80
CA ASP A 98 2.48 10.27 -14.75
C ASP A 98 2.96 10.48 -13.31
N ALA A 99 2.03 10.57 -12.35
CA ALA A 99 2.34 10.69 -10.93
C ALA A 99 3.01 9.43 -10.36
N LEU A 100 2.80 8.24 -10.96
CA LEU A 100 3.52 7.00 -10.59
C LEU A 100 5.04 7.10 -10.81
N CYS A 101 5.52 7.99 -11.68
CA CYS A 101 6.94 8.19 -11.95
C CYS A 101 7.55 9.32 -11.11
N SER A 102 6.72 10.06 -10.36
CA SER A 102 7.19 11.16 -9.54
C SER A 102 8.00 10.65 -8.34
N GLN A 103 9.03 11.39 -7.93
CA GLN A 103 9.91 11.00 -6.81
C GLN A 103 9.17 10.91 -5.45
N ALA A 104 7.89 11.29 -5.40
CA ALA A 104 7.09 11.44 -4.17
C ALA A 104 5.82 10.56 -4.16
N VAL A 105 5.80 9.43 -4.88
CA VAL A 105 4.62 8.52 -4.94
C VAL A 105 4.10 8.13 -3.54
N HIS A 106 4.98 7.90 -2.56
CA HIS A 106 4.59 7.53 -1.20
C HIS A 106 4.05 8.69 -0.35
N LEU A 107 4.35 9.93 -0.71
CA LEU A 107 3.88 11.16 -0.07
C LEU A 107 2.63 11.73 -0.76
N SER A 108 2.11 11.01 -1.77
CA SER A 108 0.97 11.48 -2.52
C SER A 108 -0.25 11.66 -1.62
N ARG A 109 -1.01 12.71 -1.89
CA ARG A 109 -2.35 12.91 -1.29
C ARG A 109 -3.35 11.85 -1.75
N ASN A 110 -3.09 11.20 -2.88
CA ASN A 110 -3.93 10.15 -3.42
C ASN A 110 -3.75 8.82 -2.64
N THR A 111 -4.86 8.20 -2.24
CA THR A 111 -4.84 6.95 -1.43
C THR A 111 -4.23 5.77 -2.19
N VAL A 112 -4.42 5.65 -3.51
CA VAL A 112 -3.85 4.55 -4.32
C VAL A 112 -2.34 4.65 -4.39
N LEU A 113 -1.83 5.83 -4.76
CA LEU A 113 -0.39 6.07 -4.87
C LEU A 113 0.30 5.92 -3.50
N ARG A 114 -0.35 6.40 -2.43
CA ARG A 114 0.12 6.22 -1.04
C ARG A 114 0.17 4.74 -0.67
N TYR A 115 -0.88 3.98 -0.96
CA TYR A 115 -0.94 2.54 -0.71
C TYR A 115 0.19 1.79 -1.44
N LEU A 116 0.39 2.09 -2.72
CA LEU A 116 1.47 1.51 -3.53
C LEU A 116 2.85 1.85 -2.94
N GLY A 117 3.06 3.12 -2.58
CA GLY A 117 4.29 3.59 -1.94
C GLY A 117 4.57 2.88 -0.61
N ARG A 118 3.60 2.83 0.30
CA ARG A 118 3.69 2.09 1.58
C ARG A 118 3.98 0.61 1.37
N THR A 119 3.34 0.01 0.37
CA THR A 119 3.58 -1.40 0.04
C THR A 119 5.02 -1.64 -0.39
N LEU A 120 5.57 -0.79 -1.26
CA LEU A 120 6.98 -0.88 -1.68
C LEU A 120 7.96 -0.64 -0.53
N ILE A 121 7.69 0.32 0.37
CA ILE A 121 8.51 0.60 1.57
C ILE A 121 8.69 -0.68 2.41
N ARG A 122 7.63 -1.48 2.59
CA ARG A 122 7.69 -2.75 3.34
C ARG A 122 8.70 -3.74 2.76
N PHE A 123 8.86 -3.78 1.43
CA PHE A 123 9.81 -4.67 0.77
C PHE A 123 11.26 -4.14 0.78
N VAL A 124 11.42 -2.83 0.95
CA VAL A 124 12.72 -2.15 1.01
C VAL A 124 13.29 -2.12 2.44
N HIS A 125 12.46 -2.25 3.47
CA HIS A 125 12.85 -2.19 4.89
C HIS A 125 14.08 -3.04 5.22
N GLY A 126 14.09 -4.32 4.83
CA GLY A 126 15.23 -5.20 5.09
C GLY A 126 16.52 -4.76 4.40
N LEU A 127 16.41 -4.16 3.21
CA LEU A 127 17.55 -3.61 2.48
C LEU A 127 18.10 -2.34 3.13
N VAL A 128 17.23 -1.42 3.53
CA VAL A 128 17.61 -0.19 4.25
C VAL A 128 18.32 -0.53 5.56
N ASN A 129 17.80 -1.51 6.31
CA ASN A 129 18.44 -1.97 7.54
C ASN A 129 19.84 -2.55 7.29
N GLN A 130 20.01 -3.32 6.20
CA GLN A 130 21.31 -3.88 5.83
C GLN A 130 22.33 -2.79 5.47
N VAL A 131 21.93 -1.79 4.69
CA VAL A 131 22.82 -0.68 4.30
C VAL A 131 23.16 0.20 5.49
N THR A 132 22.16 0.50 6.34
CA THR A 132 22.34 1.32 7.54
C THR A 132 23.26 0.64 8.54
N SER A 133 23.06 -0.65 8.80
CA SER A 133 23.95 -1.41 9.70
C SER A 133 25.37 -1.55 9.14
N PHE A 134 25.53 -1.75 7.83
CA PHE A 134 26.83 -1.76 7.17
C PHE A 134 27.59 -0.44 7.38
N ILE A 135 26.92 0.70 7.14
CA ILE A 135 27.54 2.02 7.32
C ILE A 135 27.87 2.28 8.79
N LYS A 136 26.95 1.99 9.72
CA LYS A 136 27.22 2.12 11.16
C LYS A 136 28.39 1.25 11.64
N SER A 137 28.49 0.01 11.16
CA SER A 137 29.61 -0.87 11.53
C SER A 137 30.97 -0.39 10.99
N SER A 138 30.94 0.45 9.95
CA SER A 138 32.12 1.04 9.34
C SER A 138 32.44 2.44 9.89
N GLU A 139 31.66 2.90 10.87
CA GLU A 139 31.90 4.17 11.54
C GLU A 139 33.21 4.09 12.31
N PRO A 140 34.11 5.08 12.17
CA PRO A 140 35.31 5.12 12.98
C PRO A 140 34.91 5.25 14.46
N SER A 141 35.20 4.22 15.26
CA SER A 141 35.03 4.26 16.71
C SER A 141 35.89 5.39 17.29
N ASP A 142 35.29 6.21 18.15
CA ASP A 142 35.98 7.27 18.92
C ASP A 142 37.12 6.72 19.81
N ASP A 143 37.26 5.41 19.97
CA ASP A 143 38.34 4.78 20.76
C ASP A 143 39.70 4.76 20.03
N SER A 144 39.78 5.14 18.75
CA SER A 144 41.06 5.37 18.06
C SER A 144 41.54 6.82 18.15
N LEU A 145 41.67 7.34 19.38
CA LEU A 145 42.23 8.67 19.67
C LEU A 145 43.71 8.87 19.27
N SER A 146 44.31 7.94 18.54
CA SER A 146 45.71 8.07 18.08
C SER A 146 45.90 8.20 16.57
N SER A 147 44.88 8.11 15.71
CA SER A 147 45.15 8.17 14.26
C SER A 147 43.98 8.45 13.31
N SER A 148 43.14 9.48 13.51
CA SER A 148 42.32 10.01 12.39
C SER A 148 41.45 11.22 12.77
N GLN A 149 42.04 12.31 13.22
CA GLN A 149 41.40 13.62 13.04
C GLN A 149 41.80 14.17 11.67
N CYS A 150 40.94 13.95 10.69
CA CYS A 150 40.89 14.73 9.46
C CYS A 150 39.81 15.81 9.62
N ASP A 151 39.78 16.47 10.78
CA ASP A 151 39.00 17.68 10.96
C ASP A 151 39.86 18.85 10.49
N SER A 152 39.32 19.61 9.55
CA SER A 152 39.88 20.88 9.12
C SER A 152 40.03 21.79 10.34
N PHE A 153 41.26 21.94 10.84
CA PHE A 153 41.57 22.94 11.86
C PHE A 153 41.08 24.31 11.36
N PRO A 154 40.34 25.10 12.17
CA PRO A 154 39.97 26.45 11.80
C PRO A 154 41.23 27.23 11.41
N GLU A 155 41.28 27.84 10.22
CA GLU A 155 42.44 28.59 9.70
C GLU A 155 42.96 29.66 10.68
N VAL A 156 42.09 30.12 11.58
CA VAL A 156 42.40 31.06 12.67
C VAL A 156 43.43 30.50 13.66
N LEU A 157 43.41 29.19 13.93
CA LEU A 157 44.37 28.53 14.81
C LEU A 157 45.68 28.21 14.09
N LEU A 158 45.64 27.89 12.79
CA LEU A 158 46.85 27.69 11.98
C LEU A 158 47.70 28.97 11.90
N LYS A 159 47.06 30.14 11.87
CA LYS A 159 47.75 31.44 11.92
C LYS A 159 48.29 31.83 13.29
N ALA A 160 47.85 31.15 14.36
CA ALA A 160 48.28 31.40 15.73
C ALA A 160 49.45 30.48 16.18
N ILE A 161 49.81 29.48 15.37
CA ILE A 161 50.91 28.55 15.67
C ILE A 161 52.24 29.22 15.30
N PRO A 162 53.23 29.29 16.22
CA PRO A 162 54.54 29.85 15.92
C PRO A 162 55.24 29.08 14.79
N GLU A 163 55.76 29.79 13.78
CA GLU A 163 56.48 29.22 12.62
C GLU A 163 57.65 28.29 13.00
N LYS A 164 58.15 28.39 14.23
CA LYS A 164 59.23 27.55 14.78
C LYS A 164 58.84 26.08 14.97
N TRP A 165 57.55 25.75 14.90
CA TRP A 165 57.03 24.41 15.23
C TRP A 165 56.97 23.45 14.03
N ASN A 166 57.36 23.88 12.83
CA ASN A 166 57.45 23.05 11.61
C ASN A 166 56.31 22.01 11.48
N PHE A 167 55.08 22.44 11.71
CA PHE A 167 53.92 21.56 11.63
C PHE A 167 53.62 21.30 10.16
N THR A 168 54.22 20.27 9.58
CA THR A 168 53.81 19.75 8.28
C THR A 168 52.51 18.99 8.48
N SER A 169 51.42 19.44 7.85
CA SER A 169 50.17 18.68 7.74
C SER A 169 50.39 17.46 6.83
N GLN A 170 51.20 16.50 7.27
CA GLN A 170 51.44 15.23 6.59
C GLN A 170 50.40 14.21 7.05
N GLY A 171 49.16 14.46 6.66
CA GLY A 171 48.12 13.45 6.57
C GLY A 171 47.49 13.61 5.21
N GLU A 172 47.94 12.86 4.21
CA GLU A 172 47.40 12.98 2.86
C GLU A 172 45.86 12.74 2.88
N PRO A 173 45.03 13.73 2.51
CA PRO A 173 43.57 13.55 2.45
C PRO A 173 43.16 12.42 1.49
N LYS A 174 44.05 12.08 0.54
CA LYS A 174 43.85 11.05 -0.48
C LYS A 174 43.65 9.63 0.05
N LYS A 175 44.24 9.24 1.21
CA LYS A 175 44.04 7.88 1.75
C LYS A 175 42.69 7.73 2.45
N CYS A 176 42.27 8.73 3.22
CA CYS A 176 40.94 8.74 3.83
C CYS A 176 39.83 8.79 2.77
N GLN A 177 40.00 9.62 1.73
CA GLN A 177 39.03 9.73 0.64
C GLN A 177 38.88 8.41 -0.14
N LYS A 178 39.97 7.66 -0.37
CA LYS A 178 39.94 6.33 -1.01
C LYS A 178 39.18 5.27 -0.21
N ASN A 179 39.27 5.31 1.12
CA ASN A 179 38.53 4.37 1.97
C ASN A 179 37.02 4.71 1.97
N VAL A 180 36.70 6.00 2.00
CA VAL A 180 35.32 6.49 1.90
C VAL A 180 34.69 6.11 0.56
N THR A 181 35.38 6.33 -0.57
CA THR A 181 34.84 5.97 -1.90
C THR A 181 34.62 4.47 -2.06
N ARG A 182 35.49 3.65 -1.46
CA ARG A 182 35.31 2.20 -1.42
C ARG A 182 34.08 1.78 -0.60
N LEU A 183 33.91 2.35 0.60
CA LEU A 183 32.76 2.06 1.47
C LEU A 183 31.44 2.45 0.81
N THR A 184 31.37 3.64 0.20
CA THR A 184 30.17 4.08 -0.51
C THR A 184 29.90 3.23 -1.76
N ALA A 185 30.95 2.83 -2.50
CA ALA A 185 30.81 1.92 -3.63
C ALA A 185 30.26 0.54 -3.22
N GLU A 186 30.69 0.03 -2.07
CA GLU A 186 30.21 -1.25 -1.52
C GLU A 186 28.76 -1.14 -1.05
N ALA A 187 28.37 -0.05 -0.38
CA ALA A 187 26.98 0.22 0.00
C ALA A 187 26.04 0.32 -1.21
N VAL A 188 26.44 1.06 -2.25
CA VAL A 188 25.72 1.14 -3.54
C VAL A 188 25.63 -0.25 -4.19
N SER A 189 26.70 -1.04 -4.14
CA SER A 189 26.71 -2.41 -4.66
C SER A 189 25.75 -3.33 -3.90
N ILE A 190 25.60 -3.17 -2.58
CA ILE A 190 24.60 -3.92 -1.78
C ILE A 190 23.19 -3.61 -2.28
N VAL A 191 22.85 -2.32 -2.44
CA VAL A 191 21.53 -1.90 -2.94
C VAL A 191 21.23 -2.49 -4.31
N ILE A 192 22.13 -2.28 -5.28
CA ILE A 192 21.93 -2.70 -6.67
C ILE A 192 21.88 -4.23 -6.78
N SER A 193 22.69 -4.97 -6.00
CA SER A 193 22.70 -6.44 -6.03
C SER A 193 21.46 -7.09 -5.43
N LYS A 194 20.85 -6.45 -4.42
CA LYS A 194 19.66 -6.96 -3.73
C LYS A 194 18.36 -6.56 -4.41
N LEU A 195 18.37 -5.51 -5.23
CA LEU A 195 17.19 -5.00 -5.93
C LEU A 195 16.43 -6.07 -6.73
N PRO A 196 17.07 -6.96 -7.53
CA PRO A 196 16.38 -8.06 -8.20
C PRO A 196 15.66 -9.01 -7.22
N SER A 197 16.23 -9.24 -6.03
CA SER A 197 15.62 -10.12 -5.01
C SER A 197 14.39 -9.47 -4.39
N VAL A 198 14.46 -8.16 -4.11
CA VAL A 198 13.33 -7.37 -3.59
C VAL A 198 12.15 -7.41 -4.58
N ILE A 199 12.43 -7.23 -5.87
CA ILE A 199 11.41 -7.29 -6.93
C ILE A 199 10.81 -8.69 -7.06
N ALA A 200 11.63 -9.73 -6.96
CA ALA A 200 11.14 -11.11 -7.00
C ALA A 200 10.13 -11.41 -5.88
N CYS A 201 10.30 -10.78 -4.71
CA CYS A 201 9.39 -10.92 -3.56
C CYS A 201 8.08 -10.12 -3.67
N LEU A 202 7.93 -9.25 -4.68
CA LEU A 202 6.69 -8.47 -4.85
C LEU A 202 5.51 -9.39 -5.23
N PRO A 203 4.31 -9.14 -4.68
CA PRO A 203 3.09 -9.84 -5.06
C PRO A 203 2.85 -9.76 -6.58
N PRO A 204 2.40 -10.86 -7.22
CA PRO A 204 2.06 -10.87 -8.64
C PRO A 204 1.13 -9.74 -9.11
N PRO A 205 0.06 -9.38 -8.37
CA PRO A 205 -0.83 -8.30 -8.80
C PRO A 205 -0.13 -6.93 -8.89
N ILE A 206 0.82 -6.67 -7.98
CA ILE A 206 1.60 -5.42 -7.97
C ILE A 206 2.59 -5.39 -9.14
N LYS A 207 3.28 -6.50 -9.41
CA LYS A 207 4.20 -6.59 -10.56
C LYS A 207 3.44 -6.41 -11.88
N TYR A 208 2.27 -7.05 -12.01
CA TYR A 208 1.42 -6.92 -13.18
C TYR A 208 0.91 -5.48 -13.36
N PHE A 209 0.51 -4.80 -12.29
CA PHE A 209 0.10 -3.39 -12.35
C PHE A 209 1.20 -2.48 -12.88
N TYR A 210 2.42 -2.63 -12.36
CA TYR A 210 3.51 -1.79 -12.82
C TYR A 210 3.92 -2.09 -14.27
N SER A 211 3.95 -3.35 -14.68
CA SER A 211 4.24 -3.71 -16.08
C SER A 211 3.15 -3.24 -17.05
N PHE A 212 1.90 -3.20 -16.59
CA PHE A 212 0.80 -2.58 -17.34
C PHE A 212 0.99 -1.05 -17.44
N SER A 213 1.34 -0.39 -16.33
CA SER A 213 1.54 1.06 -16.32
C SER A 213 2.67 1.53 -17.24
N GLU A 214 3.70 0.71 -17.49
CA GLU A 214 4.76 0.98 -18.47
C GLU A 214 4.22 1.20 -19.89
N ARG A 215 3.15 0.50 -20.26
CA ARG A 215 2.50 0.63 -21.57
C ARG A 215 1.62 1.88 -21.67
N LYS A 216 1.03 2.31 -20.55
CA LYS A 216 0.10 3.44 -20.46
C LYS A 216 0.78 4.81 -20.29
N LEU A 217 2.03 4.83 -19.83
CA LEU A 217 2.77 6.09 -19.61
C LEU A 217 3.04 6.90 -20.89
N SER A 218 3.09 8.21 -20.72
CA SER A 218 3.54 9.16 -21.74
C SER A 218 5.02 8.94 -22.15
N GLU A 219 5.39 9.37 -23.36
CA GLU A 219 6.78 9.37 -23.84
C GLU A 219 7.72 10.28 -23.02
N GLN A 220 7.15 11.21 -22.23
CA GLN A 220 7.90 12.13 -21.37
C GLN A 220 8.77 11.45 -20.32
N TYR A 221 8.46 10.19 -19.95
CA TYR A 221 9.18 9.41 -18.93
C TYR A 221 10.02 8.26 -19.53
N SER A 222 10.64 8.47 -20.69
CA SER A 222 11.44 7.45 -21.38
C SER A 222 12.53 6.81 -20.51
N GLY A 223 13.23 7.58 -19.66
CA GLY A 223 14.25 7.04 -18.75
C GLY A 223 13.69 6.08 -17.68
N CYS A 224 12.45 6.33 -17.23
CA CYS A 224 11.74 5.42 -16.32
C CYS A 224 11.30 4.14 -17.06
N LYS A 225 10.85 4.25 -18.31
CA LYS A 225 10.52 3.09 -19.16
C LYS A 225 11.74 2.21 -19.45
N ASP A 226 12.91 2.81 -19.63
CA ASP A 226 14.16 2.06 -19.90
C ASP A 226 14.62 1.27 -18.69
N THR A 227 14.49 1.85 -17.49
CA THR A 227 14.89 1.22 -16.21
C THR A 227 13.80 0.30 -15.64
N GLY A 228 12.53 0.54 -15.99
CA GLY A 228 11.34 -0.10 -15.42
C GLY A 228 10.78 0.71 -14.24
N ILE A 229 9.46 0.93 -14.20
CA ILE A 229 8.82 1.83 -13.21
C ILE A 229 8.99 1.29 -11.79
N VAL A 230 8.89 -0.02 -11.59
CA VAL A 230 9.09 -0.65 -10.27
C VAL A 230 10.49 -0.34 -9.75
N VAL A 231 11.49 -0.54 -10.61
CA VAL A 231 12.91 -0.33 -10.30
C VAL A 231 13.14 1.15 -9.96
N TRP A 232 12.58 2.05 -10.77
CA TRP A 232 12.63 3.49 -10.57
C TRP A 232 12.04 3.91 -9.22
N ASN A 233 10.84 3.41 -8.90
CA ASN A 233 10.14 3.75 -7.67
C ASN A 233 10.81 3.16 -6.43
N LEU A 234 11.32 1.93 -6.51
CA LEU A 234 12.08 1.32 -5.41
C LEU A 234 13.33 2.14 -5.10
N ILE A 235 14.11 2.53 -6.12
CA ILE A 235 15.31 3.35 -5.91
C ILE A 235 14.94 4.73 -5.37
N GLY A 236 13.90 5.37 -5.91
CA GLY A 236 13.40 6.65 -5.39
C GLY A 236 12.98 6.57 -3.91
N ILE A 237 12.26 5.52 -3.52
CA ILE A 237 11.86 5.25 -2.13
C ILE A 237 13.10 5.01 -1.26
N ILE A 238 14.06 4.20 -1.71
CA ILE A 238 15.32 3.96 -0.99
C ILE A 238 16.05 5.29 -0.74
N CYS A 239 16.26 6.11 -1.76
CA CYS A 239 16.94 7.39 -1.61
C CYS A 239 16.24 8.30 -0.60
N ARG A 240 14.90 8.35 -0.62
CA ARG A 240 14.13 9.18 0.32
C ARG A 240 14.22 8.70 1.76
N ILE A 241 14.07 7.40 2.00
CA ILE A 241 14.27 6.82 3.34
C ILE A 241 15.69 7.11 3.81
N LEU A 242 16.69 6.93 2.94
CA LEU A 242 18.09 7.14 3.30
C LEU A 242 18.48 8.62 3.50
N GLU A 243 17.76 9.57 2.89
CA GLU A 243 17.93 11.01 3.13
C GLU A 243 17.30 11.47 4.46
N ASP A 244 16.18 10.87 4.85
CA ASP A 244 15.48 11.22 6.08
C ASP A 244 15.96 10.35 7.26
N GLY A 245 17.00 10.84 7.94
CA GLY A 245 17.56 10.20 9.12
C GLY A 245 16.52 9.82 10.18
N ASN A 246 15.45 10.61 10.36
CA ASN A 246 14.41 10.29 11.33
C ASN A 246 13.63 9.03 10.93
N THR A 247 13.31 8.87 9.64
CA THR A 247 12.64 7.65 9.15
C THR A 247 13.51 6.42 9.31
N ILE A 248 14.83 6.54 9.12
CA ILE A 248 15.76 5.43 9.33
C ILE A 248 15.84 5.05 10.80
N GLU A 249 15.90 6.02 11.71
CA GLU A 249 15.89 5.75 13.15
C GLU A 249 14.60 5.07 13.58
N GLN A 250 13.44 5.49 13.06
CA GLN A 250 12.16 4.82 13.29
C GLN A 250 12.12 3.40 12.71
N MET A 251 12.67 3.18 11.51
CA MET A 251 12.66 1.89 10.84
C MET A 251 13.65 0.88 11.43
N THR A 252 14.82 1.35 11.87
CA THR A 252 15.92 0.52 12.37
C THR A 252 15.96 0.43 13.89
N GLY A 253 15.32 1.36 14.60
CA GLY A 253 15.40 1.51 16.06
C GLY A 253 16.77 1.99 16.55
N ALA A 254 17.68 2.39 15.65
CA ALA A 254 19.05 2.73 15.99
C ALA A 254 19.36 4.17 15.63
N THR A 255 19.95 4.93 16.56
CA THR A 255 20.35 6.34 16.36
C THR A 255 21.43 6.46 15.30
N LEU A 256 21.33 7.47 14.43
CA LEU A 256 22.29 7.77 13.39
C LEU A 256 23.21 8.90 13.83
N SER A 257 24.53 8.68 13.69
CA SER A 257 25.49 9.77 13.82
C SER A 257 25.45 10.69 12.59
N ARG A 258 25.97 11.91 12.75
CA ARG A 258 26.13 12.83 11.62
C ARG A 258 26.98 12.24 10.49
N TRP A 259 28.03 11.48 10.83
CA TRP A 259 28.89 10.83 9.85
C TRP A 259 28.12 9.78 9.03
N SER A 260 27.35 8.92 9.70
CA SER A 260 26.56 7.89 9.01
C SER A 260 25.50 8.50 8.10
N ASN A 261 24.85 9.59 8.53
CA ASN A 261 23.86 10.30 7.73
C ASN A 261 24.48 10.95 6.47
N ASP A 262 25.63 11.62 6.62
CA ASP A 262 26.36 12.19 5.48
C ASP A 262 26.78 11.13 4.46
N ARG A 263 27.15 9.92 4.92
CA ARG A 263 27.49 8.79 4.05
C ARG A 263 26.27 8.20 3.34
N LEU A 264 25.14 8.04 4.03
CA LEU A 264 23.90 7.60 3.41
C LEU A 264 23.43 8.60 2.34
N ALA A 265 23.54 9.90 2.60
CA ALA A 265 23.24 10.94 1.61
C ALA A 265 24.13 10.84 0.35
N THR A 266 25.42 10.48 0.48
CA THR A 266 26.27 10.22 -0.69
C THR A 266 25.86 8.96 -1.46
N VAL A 267 25.37 7.92 -0.76
CA VAL A 267 24.82 6.72 -1.41
C VAL A 267 23.55 7.08 -2.20
N CYS A 268 22.67 7.93 -1.66
CA CYS A 268 21.49 8.43 -2.38
C CYS A 268 21.88 9.15 -3.67
N GLN A 269 22.85 10.06 -3.61
CA GLN A 269 23.35 10.79 -4.79
C GLN A 269 23.88 9.83 -5.87
N CYS A 270 24.59 8.78 -5.49
CA CYS A 270 25.04 7.74 -6.42
C CYS A 270 23.86 6.94 -7.02
N LEU A 271 22.86 6.57 -6.23
CA LEU A 271 21.69 5.84 -6.72
C LEU A 271 20.84 6.69 -7.66
N GLU A 272 20.65 7.97 -7.36
CA GLU A 272 19.94 8.91 -8.23
C GLU A 272 20.64 9.10 -9.59
N GLN A 273 21.98 9.22 -9.57
CA GLN A 273 22.78 9.28 -10.80
C GLN A 273 22.67 8.01 -11.65
N THR A 274 22.53 6.85 -11.00
CA THR A 274 22.44 5.55 -11.68
C THR A 274 21.20 5.44 -12.56
N ILE A 275 20.07 6.01 -12.12
CA ILE A 275 18.81 5.98 -12.85
C ILE A 275 18.55 7.25 -13.67
N GLY A 276 19.45 8.23 -13.64
CA GLY A 276 19.30 9.45 -14.43
C GLY A 276 18.26 10.42 -13.86
N TYR A 277 18.02 10.40 -12.55
CA TYR A 277 17.38 11.56 -11.91
C TYR A 277 18.20 12.81 -12.21
N LYS A 278 17.54 13.96 -12.45
CA LYS A 278 18.22 15.23 -12.72
C LYS A 278 19.12 15.59 -11.53
N THR A 279 20.39 15.20 -11.62
CA THR A 279 21.32 15.42 -10.53
C THR A 279 21.56 16.91 -10.35
N ARG A 280 21.48 17.36 -9.11
CA ARG A 280 21.89 18.70 -8.67
C ARG A 280 23.43 18.78 -8.70
N ASN A 281 24.01 18.87 -9.89
CA ASN A 281 25.44 18.84 -10.22
C ASN A 281 26.17 17.56 -9.74
N PRO A 282 26.76 16.75 -10.64
CA PRO A 282 27.57 15.63 -10.21
C PRO A 282 28.78 16.15 -9.42
N LYS A 283 28.95 15.71 -8.19
CA LYS A 283 30.16 15.97 -7.41
C LYS A 283 31.26 15.04 -7.94
N ASP A 284 32.51 15.52 -7.98
CA ASP A 284 33.67 14.70 -8.37
C ASP A 284 33.75 13.37 -7.58
N GLU A 285 33.25 13.37 -6.35
CA GLU A 285 33.16 12.20 -5.48
C GLU A 285 32.27 11.09 -6.05
N THR A 286 31.09 11.41 -6.59
CA THR A 286 30.17 10.39 -7.13
C THR A 286 30.74 9.75 -8.40
N GLN A 287 31.40 10.54 -9.25
CA GLN A 287 32.03 10.05 -10.47
C GLN A 287 33.21 9.13 -10.15
N SER A 288 34.00 9.45 -9.12
CA SER A 288 35.08 8.56 -8.64
C SER A 288 34.58 7.22 -8.11
N ILE A 289 33.38 7.18 -7.52
CA ILE A 289 32.72 5.97 -7.03
C ILE A 289 32.27 5.10 -8.21
N PHE A 290 31.66 5.70 -9.24
CA PHE A 290 31.30 4.96 -10.46
C PHE A 290 32.52 4.41 -11.18
N GLU A 291 33.59 5.19 -11.31
CA GLU A 291 34.86 4.70 -11.87
C GLU A 291 35.46 3.56 -11.04
N HIS A 292 35.32 3.60 -9.71
CA HIS A 292 35.75 2.50 -8.85
C HIS A 292 34.95 1.23 -9.13
N ILE A 293 33.62 1.33 -9.20
CA ILE A 293 32.76 0.18 -9.51
C ILE A 293 33.04 -0.36 -10.91
N GLU A 294 33.14 0.51 -11.93
CA GLU A 294 33.36 0.10 -13.31
C GLU A 294 34.74 -0.56 -13.50
N ARG A 295 35.77 -0.07 -12.80
CA ARG A 295 37.12 -0.68 -12.80
C ARG A 295 37.12 -2.09 -12.21
N HIS A 296 36.28 -2.35 -11.20
CA HIS A 296 36.19 -3.67 -10.56
C HIS A 296 35.16 -4.60 -11.23
N ARG A 297 34.09 -4.05 -11.81
CA ARG A 297 32.95 -4.77 -12.39
C ARG A 297 32.33 -3.99 -13.55
N PRO A 298 32.84 -4.14 -14.79
CA PRO A 298 32.36 -3.37 -15.92
C PRO A 298 30.93 -3.74 -16.30
N LYS A 299 30.10 -2.73 -16.63
CA LYS A 299 28.67 -2.87 -16.99
C LYS A 299 27.79 -3.61 -15.98
N TRP A 300 28.28 -3.82 -14.75
CA TRP A 300 27.58 -4.65 -13.78
C TRP A 300 26.29 -4.00 -13.27
N ILE A 301 26.31 -2.69 -13.05
CA ILE A 301 25.14 -1.92 -12.62
C ILE A 301 24.02 -2.04 -13.66
N GLU A 302 24.32 -1.77 -14.93
CA GLU A 302 23.36 -1.86 -16.04
C GLU A 302 22.79 -3.28 -16.14
N ASN A 303 23.63 -4.31 -16.03
CA ASN A 303 23.18 -5.70 -16.05
C ASN A 303 22.26 -6.06 -14.87
N GLN A 304 22.53 -5.54 -13.65
CA GLN A 304 21.65 -5.76 -12.51
C GLN A 304 20.31 -5.04 -12.65
N LEU A 305 20.30 -3.81 -13.17
CA LEU A 305 19.06 -3.08 -13.44
C LEU A 305 18.24 -3.75 -14.54
N ARG A 306 18.88 -4.24 -15.60
CA ARG A 306 18.21 -5.03 -16.64
C ARG A 306 17.60 -6.29 -16.07
N LYS A 307 18.35 -7.04 -15.25
CA LYS A 307 17.83 -8.22 -14.55
C LYS A 307 16.65 -7.89 -13.63
N ALA A 308 16.73 -6.77 -12.91
CA ALA A 308 15.65 -6.27 -12.06
C ALA A 308 14.38 -5.96 -12.89
N LYS A 309 14.54 -5.33 -14.04
CA LYS A 309 13.46 -5.04 -15.01
C LYS A 309 12.84 -6.31 -15.59
N ASP A 310 13.65 -7.28 -15.99
CA ASP A 310 13.17 -8.56 -16.54
C ASP A 310 12.33 -9.35 -15.51
N LEU A 311 12.66 -9.21 -14.21
CA LEU A 311 11.89 -9.79 -13.11
C LEU A 311 10.60 -9.02 -12.78
N SER A 312 10.48 -7.75 -13.17
CA SER A 312 9.23 -6.99 -13.05
C SER A 312 8.30 -7.20 -14.24
N SER A 313 8.85 -7.45 -15.43
CA SER A 313 8.11 -7.63 -16.68
C SER A 313 7.73 -9.08 -16.97
N THR A 314 8.08 -10.02 -16.09
CA THR A 314 8.14 -11.45 -16.43
C THR A 314 6.85 -11.96 -17.07
N SER A 315 7.04 -12.45 -18.30
CA SER A 315 6.14 -12.85 -19.37
C SER A 315 5.04 -13.87 -19.05
N ASP A 316 4.99 -14.40 -17.83
CA ASP A 316 4.03 -15.45 -17.45
C ASP A 316 2.59 -14.93 -17.39
N PHE A 317 2.42 -13.61 -17.22
CA PHE A 317 1.10 -12.96 -17.21
C PHE A 317 0.57 -12.62 -18.61
N ALA A 318 1.46 -12.38 -19.58
CA ALA A 318 1.11 -11.92 -20.93
C ALA A 318 0.68 -13.06 -21.86
N MET A 319 1.18 -14.29 -21.66
CA MET A 319 0.78 -15.48 -22.43
C MET A 319 -0.72 -15.81 -22.31
N GLN A 320 -1.37 -15.34 -21.24
CA GLN A 320 -2.81 -15.47 -21.01
C GLN A 320 -3.63 -14.34 -21.67
N GLU A 321 -2.97 -13.24 -22.04
CA GLU A 321 -3.59 -12.04 -22.60
C GLU A 321 -3.62 -12.07 -24.14
N ASP A 322 -2.53 -12.50 -24.78
CA ASP A 322 -2.41 -12.47 -26.25
C ASP A 322 -3.04 -13.69 -26.96
N SER A 323 -3.09 -14.85 -26.31
CA SER A 323 -3.66 -16.08 -26.89
C SER A 323 -5.18 -16.08 -27.01
N SER A 324 -5.82 -15.01 -26.56
CA SER A 324 -7.21 -15.06 -26.15
C SER A 324 -8.05 -13.90 -26.68
N VAL A 325 -7.44 -13.00 -27.46
CA VAL A 325 -8.15 -11.95 -28.22
C VAL A 325 -9.05 -12.53 -29.33
N LEU A 326 -9.02 -13.85 -29.60
CA LEU A 326 -9.78 -14.46 -30.70
C LEU A 326 -10.65 -15.68 -30.34
N LYS A 327 -10.83 -16.05 -29.06
CA LYS A 327 -11.78 -17.12 -28.71
C LYS A 327 -12.61 -16.81 -27.46
N ASP A 328 -13.90 -16.60 -27.73
CA ASP A 328 -15.07 -16.80 -26.88
C ASP A 328 -15.25 -15.94 -25.61
N GLN A 329 -16.30 -15.11 -25.68
CA GLN A 329 -16.90 -14.31 -24.60
C GLN A 329 -17.55 -15.17 -23.48
N SER A 330 -17.09 -16.39 -23.26
CA SER A 330 -17.66 -17.32 -22.26
C SER A 330 -16.62 -18.23 -21.59
N SER A 331 -15.32 -18.00 -21.75
CA SER A 331 -14.27 -18.90 -21.21
C SER A 331 -13.00 -18.21 -20.66
N ARG A 332 -13.05 -16.91 -20.32
CA ARG A 332 -11.83 -16.10 -20.10
C ARG A 332 -11.56 -15.58 -18.67
N LEU A 333 -12.35 -15.98 -17.68
CA LEU A 333 -12.06 -15.78 -16.25
C LEU A 333 -12.63 -16.94 -15.43
N ASP A 334 -12.40 -18.19 -15.86
CA ASP A 334 -12.70 -19.35 -15.01
C ASP A 334 -11.63 -19.43 -13.90
N VAL A 335 -11.74 -18.50 -12.95
CA VAL A 335 -11.20 -18.68 -11.63
C VAL A 335 -11.99 -19.84 -11.05
N THR A 336 -11.46 -21.06 -11.24
CA THR A 336 -12.07 -22.26 -10.70
C THR A 336 -12.29 -22.08 -9.20
N GLU A 337 -13.32 -22.70 -8.65
CA GLU A 337 -13.60 -22.67 -7.21
C GLU A 337 -12.33 -22.97 -6.39
N GLN A 338 -11.49 -23.91 -6.86
CA GLN A 338 -10.20 -24.22 -6.27
C GLN A 338 -9.23 -23.02 -6.21
N LYS A 339 -9.13 -22.21 -7.28
CA LYS A 339 -8.31 -21.00 -7.30
C LYS A 339 -8.86 -19.95 -6.34
N ILE A 340 -10.19 -19.77 -6.29
CA ILE A 340 -10.83 -18.85 -5.35
C ILE A 340 -10.52 -19.28 -3.92
N ASN A 341 -10.72 -20.56 -3.60
CA ASN A 341 -10.45 -21.13 -2.29
C ASN A 341 -8.99 -20.92 -1.87
N MET A 342 -8.04 -21.15 -2.78
CA MET A 342 -6.62 -20.89 -2.50
C MET A 342 -6.35 -19.41 -2.21
N MET A 343 -6.90 -18.48 -3.01
CA MET A 343 -6.72 -17.05 -2.76
C MET A 343 -7.36 -16.60 -1.45
N VAL A 344 -8.56 -17.08 -1.13
CA VAL A 344 -9.22 -16.80 0.15
C VAL A 344 -8.38 -17.29 1.32
N LEU A 345 -7.82 -18.50 1.24
CA LEU A 345 -6.90 -18.99 2.26
C LEU A 345 -5.68 -18.06 2.37
N ASP A 346 -5.03 -17.72 1.27
CA ASP A 346 -3.85 -16.84 1.28
C ASP A 346 -4.15 -15.49 1.92
N ILE A 347 -5.30 -14.89 1.61
CA ILE A 347 -5.79 -13.62 2.17
C ILE A 347 -6.04 -13.76 3.68
N CYS A 348 -6.78 -14.79 4.10
CA CYS A 348 -7.14 -15.02 5.50
C CYS A 348 -5.93 -15.34 6.40
N HIS A 349 -4.84 -15.92 5.85
CA HIS A 349 -3.60 -16.15 6.61
C HIS A 349 -2.78 -14.89 6.86
N LYS A 350 -3.07 -13.77 6.18
CA LYS A 350 -2.41 -12.49 6.44
C LYS A 350 -3.13 -11.74 7.58
N ALA A 351 -2.37 -10.94 8.32
CA ALA A 351 -2.90 -10.13 9.42
C ALA A 351 -4.03 -9.21 8.93
N GLY A 352 -5.20 -9.28 9.59
CA GLY A 352 -6.39 -8.49 9.26
C GLY A 352 -7.20 -8.99 8.05
N GLY A 353 -6.75 -10.02 7.32
CA GLY A 353 -7.38 -10.38 6.03
C GLY A 353 -8.85 -10.81 6.14
N SER A 354 -9.19 -11.60 7.17
CA SER A 354 -10.58 -12.01 7.40
C SER A 354 -11.47 -10.85 7.86
N GLU A 355 -10.91 -9.86 8.55
CA GLU A 355 -11.62 -8.65 8.98
C GLU A 355 -11.90 -7.73 7.79
N TYR A 356 -10.93 -7.55 6.88
CA TYR A 356 -11.12 -6.78 5.66
C TYR A 356 -12.18 -7.38 4.76
N LEU A 357 -12.17 -8.70 4.55
CA LEU A 357 -13.22 -9.37 3.79
C LEU A 357 -14.59 -9.18 4.46
N ARG A 358 -14.66 -9.26 5.80
CA ARG A 358 -15.90 -9.03 6.55
C ARG A 358 -16.44 -7.62 6.36
N GLN A 359 -15.57 -6.62 6.47
CA GLN A 359 -15.91 -5.21 6.29
C GLN A 359 -16.39 -4.94 4.87
N ILE A 360 -15.69 -5.47 3.85
CA ILE A 360 -16.11 -5.35 2.44
C ILE A 360 -17.49 -5.98 2.23
N HIS A 361 -17.74 -7.18 2.76
CA HIS A 361 -19.06 -7.81 2.68
C HIS A 361 -20.15 -6.96 3.35
N HIS A 362 -19.85 -6.39 4.52
CA HIS A 362 -20.79 -5.53 5.23
C HIS A 362 -21.12 -4.27 4.43
N ILE A 363 -20.12 -3.63 3.82
CA ILE A 363 -20.32 -2.44 2.96
C ILE A 363 -21.17 -2.79 1.74
N ILE A 364 -20.95 -3.95 1.12
CA ILE A 364 -21.79 -4.44 0.02
C ILE A 364 -23.25 -4.61 0.49
N ARG A 365 -23.46 -5.18 1.68
CA ARG A 365 -24.79 -5.37 2.27
C ARG A 365 -25.48 -4.04 2.59
N LEU A 366 -24.77 -3.05 3.12
CA LEU A 366 -25.33 -1.73 3.41
C LEU A 366 -25.74 -0.98 2.13
N ASN A 367 -25.07 -1.24 1.02
CA ASN A 367 -25.26 -0.54 -0.25
C ASN A 367 -25.96 -1.40 -1.32
N GLU A 368 -26.73 -2.42 -0.91
CA GLU A 368 -27.41 -3.36 -1.80
C GLU A 368 -28.23 -2.66 -2.89
N GLU A 369 -29.12 -1.74 -2.49
CA GLU A 369 -30.00 -1.03 -3.43
C GLU A 369 -29.23 -0.19 -4.44
N TYR A 370 -28.19 0.49 -3.97
CA TYR A 370 -27.32 1.32 -4.82
C TYR A 370 -26.55 0.45 -5.83
N LEU A 371 -25.99 -0.68 -5.38
CA LEU A 371 -25.26 -1.59 -6.26
C LEU A 371 -26.19 -2.20 -7.32
N TYR A 372 -27.43 -2.56 -6.98
CA TYR A 372 -28.39 -3.01 -7.99
C TYR A 372 -28.76 -1.93 -9.00
N GLU A 373 -28.88 -0.67 -8.57
CA GLU A 373 -29.16 0.47 -9.44
C GLU A 373 -28.00 0.72 -10.41
N VAL A 374 -26.75 0.65 -9.94
CA VAL A 374 -25.55 0.76 -10.78
C VAL A 374 -25.44 -0.42 -11.77
N LEU A 375 -25.80 -1.63 -11.35
CA LEU A 375 -25.75 -2.82 -12.20
C LEU A 375 -26.91 -2.92 -13.21
N SER A 376 -28.03 -2.24 -12.95
CA SER A 376 -29.23 -2.26 -13.80
C SER A 376 -29.34 -1.05 -14.73
N SER A 377 -28.72 0.09 -14.39
CA SER A 377 -28.75 1.30 -15.21
C SER A 377 -27.57 1.36 -16.19
N LYS A 378 -27.85 1.76 -17.44
CA LYS A 378 -26.85 2.43 -18.28
C LYS A 378 -26.78 3.87 -17.79
N CYS A 379 -25.91 4.13 -16.82
CA CYS A 379 -25.48 5.43 -16.28
C CYS A 379 -26.34 6.64 -16.69
N SER A 380 -27.15 7.17 -15.78
CA SER A 380 -27.52 8.59 -15.82
C SER A 380 -26.96 9.26 -14.57
N GLU A 381 -26.12 10.26 -14.83
CA GLU A 381 -25.67 11.30 -13.91
C GLU A 381 -26.80 11.71 -12.96
N ASN A 382 -26.47 11.84 -11.66
CA ASN A 382 -27.35 12.13 -10.51
C ASN A 382 -27.79 10.90 -9.69
N ILE A 383 -26.84 10.17 -9.11
CA ILE A 383 -27.18 9.35 -7.93
C ILE A 383 -26.95 10.18 -6.68
N THR A 384 -28.02 10.80 -6.20
CA THR A 384 -28.09 11.53 -4.93
C THR A 384 -28.46 10.58 -3.78
N LYS A 385 -27.87 9.37 -3.74
CA LYS A 385 -27.98 8.46 -2.60
C LYS A 385 -26.65 8.45 -1.86
N VAL A 386 -26.72 8.62 -0.53
CA VAL A 386 -25.55 8.60 0.36
C VAL A 386 -24.97 7.19 0.36
N PHE A 387 -23.79 7.03 -0.24
CA PHE A 387 -23.03 5.79 -0.16
C PHE A 387 -22.53 5.61 1.28
N GLN A 388 -22.77 4.45 1.89
CA GLN A 388 -22.44 4.23 3.30
C GLN A 388 -21.11 3.46 3.43
N LEU A 389 -20.04 4.17 3.81
CA LEU A 389 -18.71 3.59 4.07
C LEU A 389 -18.49 3.16 5.52
N HIS A 390 -19.18 3.79 6.47
CA HIS A 390 -18.92 3.57 7.88
C HIS A 390 -19.60 2.30 8.41
N CYS A 391 -18.78 1.33 8.82
CA CYS A 391 -19.20 0.31 9.77
C CYS A 391 -19.40 1.00 11.13
N THR A 392 -20.59 0.91 11.70
CA THR A 392 -20.67 0.98 13.17
C THR A 392 -19.97 -0.26 13.66
N THR A 393 -18.78 -0.10 14.24
CA THR A 393 -18.00 -1.21 14.77
C THR A 393 -18.88 -2.04 15.71
N GLU A 394 -18.93 -3.35 15.49
CA GLU A 394 -19.66 -4.31 16.33
C GLU A 394 -19.16 -4.34 17.78
N ASP A 395 -18.13 -3.56 18.15
CA ASP A 395 -17.79 -3.29 19.55
C ASP A 395 -18.92 -2.56 20.31
N GLN A 396 -19.93 -2.00 19.63
CA GLN A 396 -21.18 -1.57 20.27
C GLN A 396 -22.29 -2.64 20.29
N LEU A 397 -22.15 -3.73 19.53
CA LEU A 397 -23.10 -4.85 19.48
C LEU A 397 -22.61 -6.09 20.25
N SER A 398 -21.37 -6.08 20.75
CA SER A 398 -20.77 -7.13 21.58
C SER A 398 -21.26 -7.15 23.04
N THR A 399 -22.31 -6.40 23.38
CA THR A 399 -23.00 -6.49 24.68
C THR A 399 -24.51 -6.71 24.55
N PHE A 400 -25.00 -7.38 23.50
CA PHE A 400 -26.32 -8.00 23.62
C PHE A 400 -26.22 -9.28 24.46
N ASN A 401 -26.21 -9.10 25.78
CA ASN A 401 -26.45 -10.18 26.72
C ASN A 401 -27.97 -10.25 26.97
N PRO A 402 -28.72 -11.19 26.34
CA PRO A 402 -30.17 -11.26 26.50
C PRO A 402 -30.54 -11.35 27.99
N LEU A 403 -29.75 -12.06 28.79
CA LEU A 403 -30.00 -12.27 30.22
C LEU A 403 -29.81 -11.00 31.08
N GLN A 404 -29.05 -10.00 30.63
CA GLN A 404 -28.93 -8.72 31.35
C GLN A 404 -30.07 -7.74 31.04
N LYS A 405 -30.69 -7.85 29.85
CA LYS A 405 -31.86 -7.01 29.48
C LYS A 405 -33.20 -7.60 29.95
N PHE A 406 -33.27 -8.90 30.25
CA PHE A 406 -34.46 -9.56 30.80
C PHE A 406 -34.54 -9.56 32.34
N LEU A 407 -33.74 -8.73 33.04
CA LEU A 407 -33.95 -8.51 34.47
C LEU A 407 -35.25 -7.71 34.65
N LEU A 408 -36.31 -8.44 35.02
CA LEU A 408 -37.65 -7.99 35.37
C LEU A 408 -37.68 -6.55 35.94
N PRO A 409 -38.57 -5.67 35.46
CA PRO A 409 -38.96 -4.52 36.25
C PRO A 409 -39.56 -5.05 37.55
N SER A 410 -39.06 -4.58 38.69
CA SER A 410 -39.69 -4.79 39.98
C SER A 410 -41.18 -4.48 39.88
N VAL A 411 -42.01 -5.39 40.39
CA VAL A 411 -43.47 -5.53 40.31
C VAL A 411 -44.31 -4.31 40.76
N ASN A 412 -43.75 -3.11 40.90
CA ASN A 412 -44.43 -1.98 41.54
C ASN A 412 -44.79 -0.79 40.63
N MET A 413 -44.77 -0.93 39.30
CA MET A 413 -45.26 0.12 38.40
C MET A 413 -46.18 -0.39 37.27
N VAL A 414 -47.02 -1.38 37.56
CA VAL A 414 -48.22 -1.62 36.76
C VAL A 414 -49.34 -0.77 37.37
N GLY A 415 -49.33 0.51 37.04
CA GLY A 415 -50.35 1.47 37.43
C GLY A 415 -50.69 2.36 36.23
N GLU A 416 -51.85 2.10 35.64
CA GLU A 416 -52.65 3.08 34.87
C GLU A 416 -52.04 3.65 33.58
N GLN A 417 -51.80 2.82 32.54
CA GLN A 417 -51.75 3.35 31.16
C GLN A 417 -51.97 2.33 30.02
N SER A 418 -52.54 1.15 30.30
CA SER A 418 -52.71 0.07 29.32
C SER A 418 -54.16 -0.07 28.80
N THR A 419 -54.75 0.99 28.25
CA THR A 419 -56.07 0.88 27.58
C THR A 419 -56.18 1.66 26.27
N ALA A 420 -55.06 2.07 25.66
CA ALA A 420 -55.09 2.92 24.45
C ALA A 420 -54.32 2.35 23.24
N MET A 421 -53.84 1.11 23.29
CA MET A 421 -52.89 0.59 22.29
C MET A 421 -53.26 -0.78 21.69
N GLU A 422 -54.54 -1.19 21.75
CA GLU A 422 -55.00 -2.46 21.18
C GLU A 422 -55.27 -2.41 19.66
N ASP A 423 -55.35 -1.22 19.03
CA ASP A 423 -56.03 -1.06 17.73
C ASP A 423 -55.16 -0.66 16.52
N CYS A 424 -53.82 -0.84 16.55
CA CYS A 424 -52.95 -0.38 15.44
C CYS A 424 -52.12 -1.46 14.71
N TRP A 425 -52.30 -2.75 15.00
CA TRP A 425 -51.45 -3.78 14.39
C TRP A 425 -52.22 -4.68 13.41
N GLU A 426 -52.02 -4.46 12.11
CA GLU A 426 -52.41 -5.43 11.07
C GLU A 426 -51.48 -6.65 11.12
N TRP A 427 -51.78 -7.60 12.03
CA TRP A 427 -51.01 -8.81 12.29
C TRP A 427 -50.70 -9.66 11.04
N SER A 428 -51.60 -9.63 10.06
CA SER A 428 -51.47 -10.34 8.79
C SER A 428 -50.30 -9.86 7.92
N ARG A 429 -49.78 -8.64 8.13
CA ARG A 429 -48.60 -8.11 7.42
C ARG A 429 -47.28 -8.38 8.12
N LEU A 430 -47.29 -8.63 9.43
CA LEU A 430 -46.09 -8.86 10.25
C LEU A 430 -45.66 -10.34 10.28
N LEU A 431 -46.56 -11.26 9.96
CA LEU A 431 -46.35 -12.70 10.03
C LEU A 431 -45.57 -13.40 8.90
N PRO A 432 -45.17 -12.80 7.75
CA PRO A 432 -44.41 -13.57 6.75
C PRO A 432 -42.99 -13.96 7.20
N CYS A 433 -42.41 -13.30 8.20
CA CYS A 433 -40.99 -13.49 8.57
C CYS A 433 -40.76 -14.24 9.89
N ASN A 434 -41.80 -14.58 10.66
CA ASN A 434 -41.67 -15.23 11.96
C ASN A 434 -42.36 -16.59 11.98
N LEU A 435 -41.95 -17.50 11.08
CA LEU A 435 -42.36 -18.90 11.12
C LEU A 435 -41.73 -19.60 12.33
N GLY A 436 -42.36 -19.47 13.50
CA GLY A 436 -42.02 -20.26 14.68
C GLY A 436 -42.27 -19.59 16.04
N LEU A 437 -42.59 -18.31 16.10
CA LEU A 437 -42.87 -17.63 17.36
C LEU A 437 -44.38 -17.62 17.65
N ASN A 438 -44.75 -18.03 18.87
CA ASN A 438 -46.12 -17.99 19.35
C ASN A 438 -46.58 -16.51 19.41
N PRO A 439 -47.77 -16.15 18.90
CA PRO A 439 -48.29 -14.79 18.88
C PRO A 439 -48.22 -14.09 20.25
N VAL A 440 -48.45 -14.82 21.34
CA VAL A 440 -48.38 -14.29 22.71
C VAL A 440 -46.97 -13.78 23.04
N THR A 441 -45.93 -14.50 22.60
CA THR A 441 -44.53 -14.14 22.87
C THR A 441 -44.08 -12.94 22.04
N LEU A 442 -44.63 -12.81 20.82
CA LEU A 442 -44.37 -11.66 19.96
C LEU A 442 -45.05 -10.39 20.49
N GLU A 443 -46.26 -10.53 21.01
CA GLU A 443 -47.04 -9.46 21.62
C GLU A 443 -46.34 -8.90 22.87
N GLU A 444 -45.84 -9.78 23.74
CA GLU A 444 -45.06 -9.40 24.92
C GLU A 444 -43.74 -8.70 24.57
N LEU A 445 -43.06 -9.14 23.51
CA LEU A 445 -41.83 -8.50 23.02
C LEU A 445 -42.07 -7.10 22.44
N LEU A 446 -43.24 -6.86 21.84
CA LEU A 446 -43.60 -5.57 21.24
C LEU A 446 -44.13 -4.57 22.29
N MET A 447 -44.85 -5.05 23.31
CA MET A 447 -45.34 -4.22 24.42
C MET A 447 -44.22 -3.66 25.31
N HIS A 448 -43.02 -4.23 25.23
CA HIS A 448 -41.85 -3.85 26.04
C HIS A 448 -40.72 -3.19 25.25
N ARG A 449 -41.01 -2.62 24.08
CA ARG A 449 -40.04 -1.91 23.24
C ARG A 449 -39.87 -0.43 23.59
#